data_AF-A0A166NNU3-F1
#
_entry.id   AF-A0A166NNU3-F1
#
_cell.length_a   1.000
_cell.length_b   1.000
_cell.length_c   1.000
_cell.angle_alpha   90.00
_cell.angle_beta   90.00
_cell.angle_gamma   90.00
#
_symmetry.space_group_name_H-M   'P 1'
#
loop_
_entity.id
_entity.type
_entity.pdbx_description
1 polymer ?
#
loop_
_entity_poly.entity_id
_entity_poly.type
_entity_poly.pdbx_seq_one_letter_code
_entity_poly.pdbx_strand_id
1 'polypeptide(L)'
;MKYLNNNALIYILFTPVASLIIWLFSTHTFTQLVNIFFTISILVGILLFTLLVVQEGILDVTSYGFRKFRYQMMRKKNRSRLEDDEFFNPKAPKKAHHFVSPWIKPALIMQLVYFLLAIIIAYLI
;
A
#
# COMPACT_ATOMS: atom_id res chain seq x y z
N MET A 1 -5.13 -15.50 20.81
CA MET A 1 -3.94 -15.36 19.94
C MET A 1 -4.12 -16.16 18.65
N LYS A 2 -5.03 -15.73 17.76
CA LYS A 2 -5.37 -16.47 16.52
C LYS A 2 -5.04 -15.69 15.22
N TYR A 3 -4.30 -14.59 15.35
CA TYR A 3 -3.99 -13.66 14.26
C TYR A 3 -2.50 -13.55 13.93
N LEU A 4 -1.61 -14.20 14.68
CA LEU A 4 -0.23 -14.40 14.25
C LEU A 4 -0.19 -15.60 13.30
N ASN A 5 -0.34 -15.32 12.01
CA ASN A 5 0.07 -16.25 10.96
C ASN A 5 1.58 -16.53 11.13
N ASN A 6 2.08 -17.73 10.82
CA ASN A 6 3.51 -18.06 10.93
C ASN A 6 4.41 -17.06 10.16
N ASN A 7 3.85 -16.38 9.15
CA ASN A 7 4.54 -15.35 8.38
C ASN A 7 4.62 -13.98 9.08
N ALA A 8 3.97 -13.78 10.24
CA ALA A 8 3.98 -12.52 10.98
C ALA A 8 5.41 -12.11 11.37
N LEU A 9 6.25 -13.09 11.72
CA LEU A 9 7.66 -12.87 12.02
C LEU A 9 8.43 -12.30 10.83
N ILE A 10 8.08 -12.69 9.60
CA ILE A 10 8.72 -12.18 8.38
C ILE A 10 8.42 -10.68 8.24
N TYR A 11 7.18 -10.26 8.47
CA TYR A 11 6.79 -8.86 8.34
C TYR A 11 7.43 -7.96 9.40
N ILE A 12 7.65 -8.50 10.60
CA ILE A 12 8.31 -7.80 11.71
C ILE A 12 9.83 -7.72 11.44
N LEU A 13 10.45 -8.81 11.03
CA LEU A 13 11.91 -8.88 10.93
C LEU A 13 12.46 -8.32 9.62
N PHE A 14 11.66 -8.19 8.56
CA PHE A 14 12.14 -7.75 7.26
C PHE A 14 12.82 -6.38 7.30
N THR A 15 12.15 -5.34 7.79
CA THR A 15 12.69 -3.98 7.87
C THR A 15 13.96 -3.88 8.72
N PRO A 16 14.00 -4.38 9.99
CA PRO A 16 15.21 -4.29 10.80
C PRO A 16 16.36 -5.12 10.21
N VAL A 17 16.11 -6.33 9.71
CA VAL A 17 17.18 -7.16 9.09
C VAL A 17 17.71 -6.49 7.82
N ALA A 18 16.84 -5.99 6.95
CA ALA A 18 17.26 -5.27 5.74
C ALA A 18 18.10 -4.02 6.09
N SER A 19 17.69 -3.27 7.12
CA SER A 19 18.44 -2.09 7.59
C SER A 19 19.82 -2.44 8.13
N LEU A 20 19.92 -3.54 8.90
CA LEU A 20 21.20 -4.02 9.43
C LEU A 20 22.13 -4.49 8.31
N ILE A 21 21.61 -5.24 7.34
CA ILE A 21 22.39 -5.69 6.18
C ILE A 21 22.95 -4.48 5.42
N ILE A 22 22.13 -3.46 5.13
CA ILE A 22 22.59 -2.28 4.40
C ILE A 22 23.61 -1.48 5.23
N TRP A 23 23.42 -1.40 6.55
CA TRP A 23 24.37 -0.73 7.44
C TRP A 23 25.73 -1.43 7.52
N LEU A 24 25.79 -2.76 7.40
CA LEU A 24 27.05 -3.53 7.31
C LEU A 24 27.90 -3.17 6.07
N PHE A 25 27.33 -2.52 5.05
CA PHE A 25 28.05 -2.04 3.88
C PHE A 25 28.20 -0.50 3.85
N SER A 26 27.84 0.18 4.94
CA SER A 26 27.85 1.64 5.04
C SER A 26 28.83 2.12 6.13
N THR A 27 28.79 3.43 6.43
CA THR A 27 29.49 3.98 7.58
C THR A 27 28.84 3.44 8.84
N HIS A 28 29.59 2.68 9.65
CA HIS A 28 29.09 1.97 10.84
C HIS A 28 28.76 2.90 12.02
N THR A 29 28.16 4.06 11.76
CA THR A 29 27.70 5.00 12.77
C THR A 29 26.24 4.71 13.12
N PHE A 30 25.87 4.97 14.37
CA PHE A 30 24.50 4.75 14.85
C PHE A 30 23.49 5.66 14.15
N THR A 31 23.86 6.92 13.90
CA THR A 31 23.04 7.88 13.14
C THR A 31 22.73 7.36 11.74
N GLN A 32 23.72 6.74 11.07
CA GLN A 32 23.51 6.18 9.74
C GLN A 32 22.58 4.97 9.77
N LEU A 33 22.67 4.11 10.79
CA LEU A 33 21.74 3.00 10.98
C LEU A 33 20.30 3.50 11.10
N VAL A 34 20.06 4.55 11.90
CA VAL A 34 18.73 5.14 12.08
C VAL A 34 18.21 5.75 10.77
N ASN A 35 19.06 6.44 10.02
CA ASN A 35 18.70 7.00 8.70
C ASN A 35 18.33 5.93 7.68
N ILE A 36 19.11 4.83 7.63
CA ILE A 36 18.82 3.67 6.76
C ILE A 36 17.51 3.03 7.18
N PHE A 37 17.31 2.78 8.47
CA PHE A 37 16.08 2.19 9.00
C PHE A 37 14.84 3.04 8.68
N PHE A 38 14.91 4.35 8.87
CA PHE A 38 13.86 5.30 8.50
C PHE A 38 13.54 5.24 7.00
N THR A 39 14.57 5.28 6.16
CA THR A 39 14.42 5.28 4.70
C THR A 39 13.76 3.99 4.19
N ILE A 40 14.21 2.83 4.68
CA ILE A 40 13.64 1.53 4.30
C ILE A 40 12.20 1.42 4.80
N SER A 41 11.91 1.84 6.03
CA SER A 41 10.56 1.83 6.58
C SER A 41 9.57 2.61 5.71
N ILE A 42 9.94 3.82 5.28
CA ILE A 42 9.12 4.64 4.37
C ILE A 42 8.95 3.96 3.02
N LEU A 43 10.05 3.50 2.41
CA LEU A 43 10.02 2.91 1.07
C LEU A 43 9.11 1.68 1.06
N VAL A 44 9.29 0.77 2.02
CA VAL A 44 8.46 -0.43 2.16
C VAL A 44 7.02 -0.04 2.51
N GLY A 45 6.81 0.97 3.35
CA GLY A 45 5.48 1.50 3.68
C GLY A 45 4.73 2.00 2.45
N ILE A 46 5.37 2.77 1.57
CA ILE A 46 4.79 3.28 0.32
C ILE A 46 4.44 2.12 -0.63
N LEU A 47 5.31 1.13 -0.77
CA LEU A 47 5.06 -0.04 -1.61
C LEU A 47 3.86 -0.86 -1.08
N LEU A 48 3.81 -1.12 0.22
CA LEU A 48 2.71 -1.85 0.86
C LEU A 48 1.39 -1.06 0.75
N PHE A 49 1.44 0.26 0.91
CA PHE A 49 0.26 1.11 0.75
C PHE A 49 -0.26 1.08 -0.69
N THR A 50 0.64 1.14 -1.68
CA THR A 50 0.27 1.02 -3.09
C THR A 50 -0.38 -0.33 -3.38
N LEU A 51 0.19 -1.43 -2.86
CA LEU A 51 -0.40 -2.77 -2.98
C LEU A 51 -1.77 -2.86 -2.30
N LEU A 52 -1.96 -2.23 -1.14
CA LEU A 52 -3.24 -2.18 -0.45
C LEU A 52 -4.29 -1.47 -1.31
N VAL A 53 -3.96 -0.30 -1.88
CA VAL A 53 -4.85 0.49 -2.76
C VAL A 53 -5.30 -0.33 -3.97
N VAL A 54 -4.38 -1.10 -4.57
CA VAL A 54 -4.67 -1.99 -5.69
C VAL A 54 -5.56 -3.17 -5.27
N GLN A 55 -5.29 -3.78 -4.11
CA GLN A 55 -6.05 -4.93 -3.63
C GLN A 55 -7.46 -4.60 -3.17
N GLU A 56 -7.64 -3.47 -2.48
CA GLU A 56 -8.95 -3.01 -2.03
C GLU A 56 -9.82 -2.49 -3.19
N GLY A 57 -9.27 -2.41 -4.41
CA GLY A 57 -10.00 -1.94 -5.58
C GLY A 57 -10.43 -0.49 -5.45
N ILE A 58 -9.74 0.30 -4.62
CA ILE A 58 -10.04 1.73 -4.42
C ILE A 58 -9.98 2.44 -5.77
N LEU A 59 -9.00 2.08 -6.62
CA LEU A 59 -8.86 2.60 -7.97
C LEU A 59 -10.08 2.29 -8.87
N ASP A 60 -10.76 1.17 -8.68
CA ASP A 60 -11.97 0.84 -9.44
C ASP A 60 -13.15 1.71 -9.00
N VAL A 61 -13.33 1.90 -7.69
CA VAL A 61 -14.38 2.78 -7.13
C VAL A 61 -14.12 4.24 -7.52
N THR A 62 -12.87 4.69 -7.44
CA THR A 62 -12.46 6.03 -7.87
C THR A 62 -12.66 6.21 -9.37
N SER A 63 -12.28 5.23 -10.20
CA SER A 63 -12.52 5.24 -11.64
C SER A 63 -14.01 5.30 -11.98
N TYR A 64 -14.85 4.59 -11.22
CA TYR A 64 -16.31 4.68 -11.34
C TYR A 64 -16.82 6.11 -11.11
N GLY A 65 -16.38 6.74 -10.01
CA GLY A 65 -16.77 8.11 -9.65
C GLY A 65 -16.40 9.13 -10.74
N PHE A 66 -15.14 9.11 -11.20
CA PHE A 66 -14.68 10.02 -12.25
C PHE A 66 -15.36 9.79 -13.59
N ARG A 67 -15.59 8.52 -13.96
CA ARG A 67 -16.26 8.18 -15.20
C ARG A 67 -17.72 8.63 -15.18
N LYS A 68 -18.42 8.43 -14.07
CA LYS A 68 -19.79 8.95 -13.86
C LYS A 68 -19.84 10.47 -13.93
N PHE A 69 -18.90 11.15 -13.29
CA PHE A 69 -18.78 12.61 -13.34
C PHE A 69 -18.55 13.11 -14.78
N ARG A 70 -17.67 12.45 -15.54
CA ARG A 70 -17.44 12.75 -16.96
C ARG A 70 -18.74 12.65 -17.78
N TYR A 71 -19.53 11.59 -17.61
CA TYR A 71 -20.81 11.44 -18.31
C TYR A 71 -21.84 12.50 -17.91
N GLN A 72 -21.83 12.96 -16.66
CA GLN A 72 -22.72 14.04 -16.21
C GLN A 72 -22.36 15.40 -16.83
N MET A 73 -21.08 15.65 -17.11
CA MET A 73 -20.61 16.88 -17.77
C MET A 73 -20.81 16.88 -19.29
N MET A 74 -21.09 15.73 -19.90
CA MET A 74 -21.30 15.65 -21.34
C MET A 74 -22.69 16.17 -21.77
N ARG A 75 -22.78 16.65 -23.02
CA ARG A 75 -24.05 17.06 -23.63
C ARG A 75 -25.05 15.89 -23.64
N LYS A 76 -26.35 16.20 -23.55
CA LYS A 76 -27.45 15.22 -23.45
C LYS A 76 -27.37 14.08 -24.51
N LYS A 77 -26.98 14.40 -25.75
CA LYS A 77 -26.77 13.42 -26.85
C LYS A 77 -25.66 12.40 -26.59
N ASN A 78 -24.63 12.78 -25.84
CA ASN A 78 -23.46 11.93 -25.57
C ASN A 78 -23.59 11.16 -24.25
N ARG A 79 -24.62 11.47 -23.46
CA ARG A 79 -24.88 10.81 -22.17
C ARG A 79 -25.46 9.40 -22.34
N SER A 80 -26.10 9.11 -23.48
CA SER A 80 -26.55 7.76 -23.86
C SER A 80 -25.40 6.76 -24.01
N ARG A 81 -24.18 7.24 -24.28
CA ARG A 81 -22.97 6.39 -24.36
C ARG A 81 -22.57 5.76 -23.03
N LEU A 82 -23.22 6.15 -21.92
CA LEU A 82 -23.07 5.50 -20.62
C LEU A 82 -23.62 4.06 -20.65
N GLU A 83 -24.67 3.80 -21.43
CA GLU A 83 -25.33 2.48 -21.53
C GLU A 83 -24.46 1.47 -22.28
N ASP A 84 -23.64 1.97 -23.20
CA ASP A 84 -22.67 1.19 -23.99
C ASP A 84 -21.31 1.02 -23.28
N ASP A 85 -21.11 1.65 -22.13
CA ASP A 85 -19.83 1.63 -21.43
C ASP A 85 -19.63 0.29 -20.70
N GLU A 86 -18.70 -0.52 -21.19
CA GLU A 86 -18.36 -1.84 -20.63
C GLU A 86 -18.01 -1.82 -19.13
N PHE A 87 -17.61 -0.67 -18.58
CA PHE A 87 -17.33 -0.55 -17.16
C PHE A 87 -18.60 -0.50 -16.31
N PHE A 88 -19.69 0.09 -16.84
CA PHE A 88 -21.01 0.18 -16.17
C PHE A 88 -21.91 -1.00 -16.53
N ASN A 89 -21.87 -1.47 -17.78
CA ASN A 89 -22.65 -2.60 -18.27
C ASN A 89 -21.72 -3.68 -18.86
N PRO A 90 -20.98 -4.41 -18.01
CA PRO A 90 -20.04 -5.40 -18.50
C PRO A 90 -20.79 -6.60 -19.10
N LYS A 91 -20.54 -6.90 -20.39
CA LYS A 91 -21.13 -8.04 -21.11
C LYS A 91 -20.66 -9.41 -20.60
N ALA A 92 -19.59 -9.42 -19.80
CA ALA A 92 -19.08 -10.59 -19.10
C ALA A 92 -18.96 -10.26 -17.61
N PRO A 93 -19.20 -11.23 -16.70
CA PRO A 93 -19.07 -10.98 -15.26
C PRO A 93 -17.66 -10.48 -14.94
N LYS A 94 -17.57 -9.31 -14.27
CA LYS A 94 -16.31 -8.81 -13.71
C LYS A 94 -15.71 -9.92 -12.85
N LYS A 95 -14.41 -10.20 -13.03
CA LYS A 95 -13.70 -11.31 -12.37
C LYS A 95 -14.09 -11.38 -10.89
N ALA A 96 -14.68 -12.51 -10.49
CA ALA A 96 -15.43 -12.62 -9.24
C ALA A 96 -14.58 -12.48 -7.97
N HIS A 97 -13.25 -12.59 -8.05
CA HIS A 97 -12.39 -12.70 -6.87
C HIS A 97 -11.19 -11.73 -7.00
N HIS A 98 -11.28 -10.59 -6.32
CA HIS A 98 -10.08 -9.85 -5.94
C HIS A 98 -9.42 -10.64 -4.80
N PHE A 99 -8.21 -11.15 -5.04
CA PHE A 99 -7.45 -11.86 -4.00
C PHE A 99 -6.92 -10.82 -3.01
N VAL A 100 -7.72 -10.53 -1.97
CA VAL A 100 -7.29 -9.66 -0.88
C VAL A 100 -6.32 -10.46 -0.03
N SER A 101 -5.04 -10.10 -0.09
CA SER A 101 -4.03 -10.80 0.67
C SER A 101 -4.04 -10.30 2.11
N PRO A 102 -4.43 -11.12 3.10
CA PRO A 102 -4.69 -10.66 4.47
C PRO A 102 -3.44 -10.17 5.21
N TRP A 103 -2.25 -10.36 4.63
CA TRP A 103 -0.98 -9.99 5.27
C TRP A 103 -0.55 -8.54 5.04
N ILE A 104 -1.09 -7.83 4.04
CA ILE A 104 -0.63 -6.47 3.72
C ILE A 104 -1.02 -5.47 4.81
N LYS A 105 -2.24 -5.58 5.35
CA LYS A 105 -2.72 -4.72 6.45
C LYS A 105 -1.83 -4.80 7.69
N PRO A 106 -1.54 -5.98 8.27
CA PRO A 106 -0.67 -6.07 9.43
C PRO A 106 0.77 -5.63 9.11
N ALA A 107 1.30 -5.93 7.92
CA ALA A 107 2.63 -5.47 7.52
C ALA A 107 2.72 -3.92 7.46
N LEU A 108 1.68 -3.26 6.96
CA LEU A 108 1.63 -1.80 6.87
C LEU A 108 1.55 -1.14 8.25
N ILE A 109 0.76 -1.71 9.18
CA ILE A 109 0.70 -1.26 10.57
C ILE A 109 2.09 -1.34 11.21
N MET A 110 2.85 -2.41 10.97
CA MET A 110 4.22 -2.52 11.48
C MET A 110 5.15 -1.45 10.92
N GLN A 111 5.06 -1.11 9.62
CA GLN A 111 5.87 -0.02 9.07
C GLN A 111 5.52 1.34 9.69
N LEU A 112 4.25 1.60 10.02
CA LEU A 112 3.87 2.82 10.74
C LEU A 112 4.51 2.86 12.14
N VAL A 113 4.53 1.74 12.86
CA VAL A 113 5.21 1.65 14.15
C VAL A 113 6.72 1.90 13.99
N TYR A 114 7.36 1.32 12.98
CA TYR A 114 8.79 1.54 12.71
C TYR A 114 9.12 2.98 12.32
N PHE A 115 8.26 3.61 11.52
CA PHE A 115 8.40 5.02 11.18
C PHE A 115 8.35 5.90 12.43
N LEU A 116 7.36 5.69 13.31
CA LEU A 116 7.26 6.44 14.58
C LEU A 116 8.46 6.18 15.50
N LEU A 117 8.89 4.92 15.63
CA LEU A 117 10.07 4.56 16.42
C LEU A 117 11.33 5.24 15.89
N ALA A 118 11.52 5.27 14.57
CA ALA A 118 12.66 5.92 13.95
C ALA A 118 12.70 7.43 14.26
N ILE A 119 11.54 8.10 14.22
CA ILE A 119 11.42 9.51 14.60
C ILE A 119 11.77 9.71 16.07
N ILE A 120 11.19 8.91 16.97
CA ILE A 120 11.47 9.02 18.42
C ILE A 120 12.96 8.85 18.69
N ILE A 121 13.59 7.82 18.10
CA ILE A 121 15.02 7.57 18.25
C ILE A 121 15.84 8.74 17.69
N ALA A 122 15.46 9.29 16.52
CA ALA A 122 16.16 10.42 15.94
C ALA A 122 16.12 11.68 16.82
N TYR A 123 15.06 11.89 17.60
CA TYR A 123 14.98 12.99 18.57
C TYR A 123 15.76 12.73 19.87
N LEU A 124 16.12 11.48 20.15
CA LEU A 124 16.87 11.09 21.36
C LEU A 124 18.39 11.06 21.14
N ILE A 125 18.85 11.19 19.89
CA ILE A 125 20.27 11.24 19.49
C ILE A 125 20.66 12.69 19.26
#